data_AF-A0A7S1WK35-F1
#
_entry.id   AF-A0A7S1WK35-F1
#
_cell.length_a   1.000
_cell.length_b   1.000
_cell.length_c   1.000
_cell.angle_alpha   90.00
_cell.angle_beta   90.00
_cell.angle_gamma   90.00
#
_symmetry.space_group_name_H-M   'P 1'
#
loop_
_entity.id
_entity.type
_entity.pdbx_description
1 polymer ?
#
loop_
_entity_poly.entity_id
_entity_poly.type
_entity_poly.pdbx_seq_one_letter_code
_entity_poly.pdbx_strand_id
1 'polypeptide(L)'
;VDRIQEKDVKVLELLSRDLRTDLRFDIAQPHLCTHPLFRLWTIMDVSIVRALCTDAMEDVWLLPQDDMFVAGTTTDKAFYLTSGQLIYTQSPETSGVQKVTSVKVEQGKWLSEASLWLHWIHVGTAKADVSSHVMVLCAEKMTALLRRNRDIREITLEYRRHFHR
;
A
#
# COMPACT_ATOMS: atom_id res chain seq x y z
N VAL A 1 15.39 18.79 0.14
CA VAL A 1 16.20 17.90 -0.71
C VAL A 1 15.26 17.36 -1.77
N ASP A 2 15.44 17.74 -3.03
CA ASP A 2 14.62 17.25 -4.13
C ASP A 2 14.76 15.73 -4.19
N ARG A 3 13.65 15.01 -4.00
CA ARG A 3 13.61 13.55 -4.11
C ARG A 3 13.30 13.18 -5.55
N ILE A 4 14.19 12.40 -6.15
CA ILE A 4 14.15 12.01 -7.55
C ILE A 4 13.22 10.78 -7.67
N GLN A 5 12.22 10.83 -8.55
CA GLN A 5 11.36 9.65 -8.80
C GLN A 5 12.05 8.69 -9.78
N GLU A 6 11.63 7.42 -9.81
CA GLU A 6 12.20 6.42 -10.72
C GLU A 6 12.19 6.89 -12.19
N LYS A 7 11.10 7.54 -12.61
CA LYS A 7 10.93 8.14 -13.95
C LYS A 7 11.90 9.29 -14.25
N ASP A 8 12.44 9.93 -13.21
CA ASP A 8 13.36 11.06 -13.34
C ASP A 8 14.81 10.57 -13.45
N VAL A 9 15.08 9.28 -13.18
CA VAL A 9 16.40 8.67 -13.25
C VAL A 9 16.57 7.90 -14.56
N LYS A 10 16.97 8.61 -15.62
CA LYS A 10 17.19 8.02 -16.97
C LYS A 10 18.13 6.80 -16.99
N VAL A 11 19.06 6.68 -16.05
CA VAL A 11 19.95 5.50 -15.98
C VAL A 11 19.21 4.21 -15.61
N LEU A 12 18.07 4.30 -14.92
CA LEU A 12 17.25 3.12 -14.59
C LEU A 12 16.62 2.50 -15.84
N GLU A 13 16.40 3.27 -16.90
CA GLU A 13 15.93 2.74 -18.19
C GLU A 13 16.99 1.86 -18.88
N LEU A 14 18.27 2.04 -18.55
CA LEU A 14 19.38 1.24 -19.08
C LEU A 14 19.55 -0.10 -18.35
N LEU A 15 18.89 -0.28 -17.20
CA LEU A 15 18.94 -1.53 -16.45
C LEU A 15 18.11 -2.61 -17.14
N SER A 16 18.61 -3.84 -17.10
CA SER A 16 17.83 -5.02 -17.48
C SER A 16 16.53 -5.07 -16.67
N ARG A 17 15.52 -5.75 -17.21
CA ARG A 17 14.25 -5.94 -16.51
C ARG A 17 14.45 -6.62 -15.15
N ASP A 18 15.37 -7.58 -15.09
CA ASP A 18 15.67 -8.32 -13.86
C ASP A 18 16.30 -7.41 -12.80
N LEU A 19 17.28 -6.56 -13.17
CA LEU A 19 17.89 -5.63 -12.22
C LEU A 19 16.90 -4.58 -11.68
N ARG A 20 15.99 -4.08 -12.52
CA ARG A 20 14.91 -3.18 -12.06
C ARG A 20 13.96 -3.86 -11.09
N THR A 21 13.63 -5.11 -11.39
CA THR A 21 12.79 -5.95 -10.55
C THR A 21 13.46 -6.18 -9.19
N ASP A 22 14.76 -6.46 -9.19
CA ASP A 22 15.55 -6.65 -7.97
C ASP A 22 15.62 -5.39 -7.13
N LEU A 23 15.89 -4.24 -7.75
CA LEU A 23 15.95 -2.96 -7.08
C LEU A 23 14.59 -2.57 -6.47
N ARG A 24 13.49 -2.75 -7.21
CA ARG A 24 12.13 -2.52 -6.68
C ARG A 24 11.82 -3.43 -5.51
N PHE A 25 12.19 -4.70 -5.61
CA PHE A 25 12.03 -5.65 -4.52
C PHE A 25 12.81 -5.21 -3.28
N ASP A 26 14.09 -4.90 -3.40
CA ASP A 26 14.95 -4.51 -2.27
C ASP A 26 14.46 -3.24 -1.56
N ILE A 27 13.90 -2.28 -2.31
CA ILE A 27 13.32 -1.05 -1.75
C ILE A 27 11.97 -1.32 -1.07
N ALA A 28 11.08 -2.09 -1.69
CA ALA A 28 9.71 -2.27 -1.22
C ALA A 28 9.57 -3.36 -0.15
N GLN A 29 10.40 -4.41 -0.18
CA GLN A 29 10.29 -5.57 0.69
C GLN A 29 10.31 -5.20 2.20
N PRO A 30 11.20 -4.32 2.70
CA PRO A 30 11.22 -3.97 4.13
C PRO A 30 9.91 -3.36 4.62
N HIS A 31 9.24 -2.60 3.75
CA HIS A 31 7.96 -1.96 4.02
C HIS A 31 6.81 -2.96 3.91
N LEU A 32 6.81 -3.75 2.85
CA LEU A 32 5.78 -4.76 2.60
C LEU A 32 5.74 -5.83 3.71
N CYS A 33 6.90 -6.28 4.18
CA CYS A 33 7.05 -7.29 5.24
C CYS A 33 6.61 -6.83 6.64
N THR A 34 6.28 -5.55 6.82
CA THR A 34 5.59 -5.10 8.04
C THR A 34 4.21 -5.74 8.16
N HIS A 35 3.54 -6.01 7.05
CA HIS A 35 2.28 -6.73 7.02
C HIS A 35 2.53 -8.25 7.19
N PRO A 36 1.91 -8.91 8.19
CA PRO A 36 2.20 -10.32 8.50
C PRO A 36 2.00 -11.29 7.33
N LEU A 37 0.97 -11.06 6.50
CA LEU A 37 0.69 -11.91 5.35
C LEU A 37 1.82 -11.86 4.31
N PHE A 38 2.33 -10.68 3.98
CA PHE A 38 3.39 -10.56 2.95
C PHE A 38 4.74 -11.05 3.46
N ARG A 39 4.98 -10.96 4.77
CA ARG A 39 6.12 -11.63 5.41
C ARG A 39 6.02 -13.15 5.24
N LEU A 40 4.83 -13.73 5.44
CA LEU A 40 4.62 -15.16 5.20
C LEU A 40 4.81 -15.53 3.72
N TRP A 41 4.29 -14.72 2.78
CA TRP A 41 4.52 -14.95 1.36
C TRP A 41 6.00 -14.96 1.01
N THR A 42 6.79 -14.05 1.60
CA THR A 42 8.23 -13.97 1.37
C THR A 42 8.96 -15.23 1.81
N ILE A 43 8.51 -15.85 2.90
CA ILE A 43 9.05 -17.12 3.41
C ILE A 43 8.68 -18.29 2.48
N MET A 44 7.47 -18.28 1.94
CA MET A 44 6.95 -19.36 1.09
C MET A 44 7.49 -19.32 -0.34
N ASP A 45 7.49 -18.14 -0.95
CA ASP A 45 7.87 -17.93 -2.34
C ASP A 45 8.30 -16.48 -2.56
N VAL A 46 9.61 -16.23 -2.54
CA VAL A 46 10.14 -14.88 -2.81
C VAL A 46 9.81 -14.39 -4.22
N SER A 47 9.59 -15.29 -5.19
CA SER A 47 9.32 -14.90 -6.57
C SER A 47 7.96 -14.22 -6.73
N ILE A 48 6.93 -14.65 -5.97
CA ILE A 48 5.63 -13.97 -6.01
C ILE A 48 5.71 -12.58 -5.39
N VAL A 49 6.52 -12.40 -4.34
CA VAL A 49 6.69 -11.12 -3.67
C VAL A 49 7.46 -10.15 -4.56
N ARG A 50 8.49 -10.64 -5.26
CA ARG A 50 9.20 -9.89 -6.29
C ARG A 50 8.25 -9.41 -7.41
N ALA A 51 7.36 -10.29 -7.87
CA ALA A 51 6.32 -9.93 -8.83
C ALA A 51 5.32 -8.93 -8.23
N LEU A 52 4.96 -9.06 -6.95
CA LEU A 52 4.07 -8.11 -6.26
C LEU A 52 4.67 -6.69 -6.23
N CYS A 53 5.94 -6.57 -5.83
CA CYS A 53 6.66 -5.29 -5.80
C CYS A 53 6.76 -4.62 -7.17
N THR A 54 6.77 -5.41 -8.24
CA THR A 54 6.97 -4.88 -9.60
C THR A 54 5.64 -4.60 -10.30
N ASP A 55 4.67 -5.51 -10.17
CA ASP A 55 3.45 -5.51 -10.96
C ASP A 55 2.26 -4.89 -10.22
N ALA A 56 2.22 -4.93 -8.88
CA ALA A 56 1.05 -4.53 -8.11
C ALA A 56 1.26 -3.28 -7.24
N MET A 57 2.48 -2.74 -7.22
CA MET A 57 2.84 -1.62 -6.36
C MET A 57 3.16 -0.35 -7.14
N GLU A 58 2.76 0.77 -6.56
CA GLU A 58 2.92 2.12 -7.12
C GLU A 58 3.42 3.06 -6.02
N ASP A 59 4.20 4.08 -6.40
CA ASP A 59 4.68 5.10 -5.48
C ASP A 59 3.90 6.40 -5.68
N VAL A 60 3.46 7.01 -4.59
CA VAL A 60 2.74 8.29 -4.57
C VAL A 60 3.49 9.28 -3.69
N TRP A 61 3.75 10.46 -4.27
CA TRP A 61 4.34 11.60 -3.58
C TRP A 61 3.27 12.65 -3.34
N LEU A 62 3.13 13.08 -2.10
CA LEU A 62 2.16 14.06 -1.68
C LEU A 62 2.88 15.33 -1.22
N LEU A 63 2.39 16.49 -1.63
CA LEU A 63 2.75 17.78 -1.07
C LEU A 63 1.91 18.06 0.18
N PRO A 64 2.35 18.97 1.07
CA PRO A 64 1.53 19.39 2.19
C PRO A 64 0.15 19.86 1.70
N GLN A 65 -0.90 19.44 2.42
CA GLN A 65 -2.31 19.68 2.11
C GLN A 65 -2.92 18.85 0.97
N ASP A 66 -2.15 18.03 0.25
CA ASP A 66 -2.71 17.10 -0.73
C ASP A 66 -3.55 16.02 -0.05
N ASP A 67 -4.74 15.76 -0.61
CA ASP A 67 -5.57 14.64 -0.19
C ASP A 67 -5.02 13.35 -0.80
N MET A 68 -4.64 12.39 0.06
CA MET A 68 -4.29 11.04 -0.37
C MET A 68 -5.54 10.26 -0.78
N PHE A 69 -6.60 10.36 0.02
CA PHE A 69 -7.93 9.88 -0.29
C PHE A 69 -8.96 10.61 0.58
N VAL A 70 -10.22 10.59 0.13
CA VAL A 70 -11.34 11.29 0.77
C VAL A 70 -12.38 10.28 1.25
N ALA A 71 -13.02 10.58 2.38
CA ALA A 71 -14.12 9.77 2.89
C ALA A 71 -15.25 9.61 1.85
N GLY A 72 -15.90 8.45 1.83
CA GLY A 72 -17.00 8.12 0.93
C GLY A 72 -16.58 7.62 -0.46
N THR A 73 -15.29 7.62 -0.80
CA THR A 73 -14.83 7.06 -2.07
C THR A 73 -14.49 5.57 -1.93
N THR A 74 -14.80 4.80 -2.98
CA THR A 74 -14.43 3.39 -3.09
C THR A 74 -12.97 3.26 -3.51
N THR A 75 -12.28 2.23 -3.01
CA THR A 75 -10.91 1.93 -3.42
C THR A 75 -10.65 0.42 -3.43
N ASP A 76 -9.73 0.00 -4.29
CA ASP A 76 -9.10 -1.31 -4.30
C ASP A 76 -7.62 -1.22 -3.85
N LYS A 77 -7.21 -0.09 -3.27
CA LYS A 77 -5.82 0.21 -2.93
C LYS A 77 -5.62 0.33 -1.42
N ALA A 78 -4.58 -0.34 -0.93
CA ALA A 78 -4.02 -0.10 0.39
C ALA A 78 -2.78 0.78 0.30
N PHE A 79 -2.51 1.52 1.37
CA PHE A 79 -1.49 2.56 1.40
C PHE A 79 -0.56 2.33 2.57
N TYR A 80 0.74 2.45 2.35
CA TYR A 80 1.76 2.37 3.39
C TYR A 80 2.59 3.65 3.39
N LEU A 81 2.57 4.37 4.51
CA LEU A 81 3.33 5.61 4.66
C LEU A 81 4.80 5.29 4.89
N THR A 82 5.63 5.41 3.84
CA THR A 82 7.06 5.08 3.93
C THR A 82 7.86 6.22 4.57
N SER A 83 7.47 7.48 4.35
CA SER A 83 8.05 8.66 4.99
C SER A 83 7.10 9.84 4.96
N GLY A 84 7.28 10.77 5.90
CA GLY A 84 6.39 11.94 6.07
C GLY A 84 5.34 11.70 7.14
N GLN A 85 4.23 12.44 7.07
CA GLN A 85 3.15 12.40 8.05
C GLN A 85 1.83 12.79 7.38
N LEU A 86 0.77 12.07 7.72
CA LEU A 86 -0.60 12.39 7.29
C LEU A 86 -1.47 12.76 8.50
N ILE A 87 -2.53 13.50 8.25
CA ILE A 87 -3.66 13.67 9.16
C ILE A 87 -4.82 12.87 8.61
N TYR A 88 -5.29 11.90 9.39
CA TYR A 88 -6.48 11.14 9.10
C TYR A 88 -7.66 11.68 9.89
N THR A 89 -8.69 12.15 9.20
CA THR A 89 -9.89 12.76 9.79
C THR A 89 -11.12 11.91 9.52
N GLN A 90 -11.89 11.63 10.56
CA GLN A 90 -13.15 10.90 10.48
C GLN A 90 -14.29 11.80 10.94
N SER A 91 -15.46 11.60 10.34
CA SER A 91 -16.68 12.35 10.68
C SER A 91 -17.87 11.40 10.90
N PRO A 92 -18.89 11.81 11.68
CA PRO A 92 -20.08 10.98 11.92
C PRO A 92 -20.88 10.65 10.65
N GLU A 93 -20.78 11.46 9.61
CA GLU A 93 -21.49 11.26 8.33
C GLU A 93 -20.92 10.08 7.52
N THR A 94 -19.66 9.71 7.77
CA THR A 94 -18.92 8.73 6.96
C THR A 94 -18.34 7.58 7.78
N SER A 95 -18.49 7.61 9.11
CA SER A 95 -17.90 6.63 10.02
C SER A 95 -18.67 6.52 11.34
N GLY A 96 -18.33 5.51 12.15
CA GLY A 96 -18.99 5.27 13.45
C GLY A 96 -18.57 6.21 14.59
N VAL A 97 -17.88 7.32 14.32
CA VAL A 97 -17.46 8.28 15.36
C VAL A 97 -18.61 9.21 15.76
N GLN A 98 -18.63 9.63 17.03
CA GLN A 98 -19.70 10.52 17.54
C GLN A 98 -19.49 12.01 17.20
N LYS A 99 -18.25 12.40 16.94
CA LYS A 99 -17.84 13.77 16.56
C LYS A 99 -16.66 13.68 15.61
N VAL A 100 -16.37 14.76 14.90
CA VAL A 100 -15.18 14.83 14.05
C VAL A 100 -13.92 14.59 14.89
N THR A 101 -13.09 13.65 14.45
CA THR A 101 -11.81 13.32 15.08
C THR A 101 -10.70 13.33 14.03
N SER A 102 -9.52 13.79 14.43
CA SER A 102 -8.33 13.78 13.59
C SER A 102 -7.17 13.16 14.35
N VAL A 103 -6.44 12.26 13.68
CA VAL A 103 -5.29 11.56 14.24
C VAL A 103 -4.12 11.68 13.27
N LYS A 104 -2.92 11.90 13.81
CA LYS A 104 -1.68 11.87 13.03
C LYS A 104 -1.32 10.43 12.69
N VAL A 105 -1.06 10.19 11.40
CA VAL A 105 -0.56 8.91 10.91
C VAL A 105 0.93 9.08 10.65
N GLU A 106 1.72 8.41 11.49
CA GLU A 106 3.17 8.39 11.40
C GLU A 106 3.66 7.37 10.36
N GLN A 107 4.90 7.54 9.92
CA GLN A 107 5.56 6.58 9.03
C GLN A 107 5.51 5.15 9.58
N GLY A 108 5.50 4.17 8.67
CA GLY A 108 5.44 2.76 9.02
C GLY A 108 4.04 2.25 9.30
N LYS A 109 3.00 3.01 8.94
CA LYS A 109 1.60 2.64 9.13
C LYS A 109 0.92 2.37 7.80
N TRP A 110 0.10 1.33 7.82
CA TRP A 110 -0.82 1.03 6.73
C TRP A 110 -2.14 1.75 6.93
N LEU A 111 -2.77 2.10 5.82
CA LEU A 111 -4.13 2.64 5.75
C LEU A 111 -4.91 1.85 4.71
N SER A 112 -6.20 1.64 4.99
CA SER A 112 -7.14 0.96 4.11
C SER A 112 -6.71 -0.45 3.69
N GLU A 113 -6.00 -1.20 4.55
CA GLU A 113 -5.64 -2.62 4.30
C GLU A 113 -6.87 -3.47 3.96
N ALA A 114 -8.03 -3.14 4.54
CA ALA A 114 -9.30 -3.80 4.28
C ALA A 114 -9.67 -3.85 2.78
N SER A 115 -9.25 -2.85 2.01
CA SER A 115 -9.49 -2.79 0.55
C SER A 115 -8.81 -3.90 -0.24
N LEU A 116 -7.76 -4.53 0.32
CA LEU A 116 -7.10 -5.67 -0.30
C LEU A 116 -7.98 -6.91 -0.32
N TRP A 117 -8.94 -6.99 0.60
CA TRP A 117 -9.71 -8.20 0.86
C TRP A 117 -11.20 -8.00 0.58
N LEU A 118 -11.73 -6.81 0.82
CA LEU A 118 -13.14 -6.49 0.71
C LEU A 118 -13.40 -5.32 -0.25
N HIS A 119 -14.65 -5.20 -0.69
CA HIS A 119 -15.14 -3.94 -1.21
C HIS A 119 -15.10 -2.90 -0.10
N TRP A 120 -14.27 -1.87 -0.27
CA TRP A 120 -13.99 -0.88 0.75
C TRP A 120 -14.35 0.52 0.29
N ILE A 121 -14.99 1.26 1.22
CA ILE A 121 -15.26 2.68 1.10
C ILE A 121 -14.48 3.37 2.22
N HIS A 122 -13.71 4.40 1.89
CA HIS A 122 -12.97 5.15 2.89
C HIS A 122 -13.92 5.78 3.91
N VAL A 123 -13.73 5.45 5.19
CA VAL A 123 -14.51 5.99 6.32
C VAL A 123 -13.88 7.23 6.94
N GLY A 124 -12.99 7.89 6.20
CA GLY A 124 -12.26 9.07 6.64
C GLY A 124 -11.39 9.61 5.51
N THR A 125 -10.89 10.82 5.69
CA THR A 125 -10.03 11.51 4.72
C THR A 125 -8.60 11.52 5.25
N ALA A 126 -7.64 11.08 4.43
CA ALA A 126 -6.22 11.15 4.74
C ALA A 126 -5.58 12.26 3.90
N LYS A 127 -4.97 13.24 4.57
CA LYS A 127 -4.33 14.40 3.97
C LYS A 127 -2.87 14.49 4.41
N ALA A 128 -1.97 14.91 3.54
CA ALA A 128 -0.58 15.13 3.89
C ALA A 128 -0.40 16.35 4.79
N ASP A 129 0.21 16.17 5.97
CA ASP A 129 0.60 17.28 6.86
C ASP A 129 1.91 17.92 6.37
N VAL A 130 2.82 17.06 5.89
CA VAL A 130 4.12 17.40 5.31
C VAL A 130 4.30 16.63 4.01
N SER A 131 5.34 16.99 3.23
CA SER A 131 5.73 16.20 2.05
C SER A 131 5.93 14.74 2.43
N SER A 132 5.16 13.86 1.79
CA SER A 132 5.03 12.47 2.20
C SER A 132 5.19 11.51 1.02
N HIS A 133 5.73 10.33 1.29
CA HIS A 133 5.87 9.25 0.33
C HIS A 133 5.04 8.06 0.77
N VAL A 134 4.19 7.59 -0.12
CA VAL A 134 3.24 6.53 0.15
C VAL A 134 3.42 5.45 -0.90
N MET A 135 3.67 4.25 -0.43
CA MET A 135 3.70 3.05 -1.24
C MET A 135 2.28 2.49 -1.31
N VAL A 136 1.81 2.21 -2.51
CA VAL A 136 0.43 1.82 -2.78
C VAL A 136 0.39 0.40 -3.30
N LEU A 137 -0.47 -0.43 -2.74
CA LEU A 137 -0.69 -1.80 -3.17
C LEU A 137 -2.10 -1.96 -3.76
N CYS A 138 -2.17 -2.37 -5.02
CA CYS A 138 -3.43 -2.57 -5.75
C CYS A 138 -3.95 -4.02 -5.59
N ALA A 139 -5.15 -4.16 -5.05
CA ALA A 139 -5.77 -5.44 -4.76
C ALA A 139 -6.05 -6.25 -6.03
N GLU A 140 -6.49 -5.61 -7.11
CA GLU A 140 -6.77 -6.29 -8.39
C GLU A 140 -5.50 -6.90 -8.97
N LYS A 141 -4.42 -6.13 -9.02
CA LYS A 141 -3.12 -6.59 -9.52
C LYS A 141 -2.52 -7.68 -8.64
N MET A 142 -2.60 -7.53 -7.31
CA MET A 142 -2.22 -8.59 -6.36
C MET A 142 -3.02 -9.88 -6.60
N THR A 143 -4.33 -9.78 -6.77
CA THR A 143 -5.21 -10.94 -6.99
C THR A 143 -4.87 -11.67 -8.29
N ALA A 144 -4.46 -10.93 -9.34
CA ALA A 144 -4.00 -11.53 -10.59
C ALA A 144 -2.74 -12.39 -10.39
N LEU A 145 -1.80 -11.98 -9.52
CA LEU A 145 -0.59 -12.74 -9.19
C LEU A 145 -0.91 -14.04 -8.44
N LEU A 146 -1.89 -14.02 -7.53
CA LEU A 146 -2.33 -15.19 -6.77
C LEU A 146 -2.83 -16.34 -7.65
N ARG A 147 -3.22 -16.09 -8.90
CA ARG A 147 -3.63 -17.15 -9.83
C ARG A 147 -2.48 -18.10 -10.17
N ARG A 148 -1.23 -17.68 -9.98
CA ARG A 148 -0.02 -18.42 -10.34
C ARG A 148 0.51 -19.33 -9.22
N ASN A 149 0.12 -19.11 -7.98
CA ASN A 149 0.57 -19.91 -6.83
C ASN A 149 -0.62 -20.32 -5.95
N ARG A 150 -0.94 -21.62 -5.94
CA ARG A 150 -2.12 -22.16 -5.25
C ARG A 150 -2.02 -22.01 -3.73
N ASP A 151 -0.87 -22.32 -3.14
CA ASP A 151 -0.71 -22.36 -1.68
C ASP A 151 -0.82 -20.96 -1.09
N ILE A 152 -0.17 -19.99 -1.72
CA ILE A 152 -0.25 -18.59 -1.31
C ILE A 152 -1.66 -18.05 -1.48
N ARG A 153 -2.36 -18.44 -2.55
CA ARG A 153 -3.78 -18.09 -2.74
C ARG A 153 -4.65 -18.65 -1.63
N GLU A 154 -4.51 -19.92 -1.27
CA GLU A 154 -5.30 -20.56 -0.21
C GLU A 154 -5.07 -19.85 1.14
N ILE A 155 -3.82 -19.61 1.53
CA ILE A 155 -3.50 -18.88 2.77
C ILE A 155 -4.05 -17.45 2.75
N THR A 156 -3.99 -16.77 1.60
CA THR A 156 -4.53 -15.41 1.46
C THR A 156 -6.05 -15.38 1.61
N LEU A 157 -6.74 -16.39 1.06
CA LEU A 157 -8.18 -16.54 1.23
C LEU A 157 -8.56 -16.80 2.68
N GLU A 158 -7.80 -17.64 3.40
CA GLU A 158 -8.02 -17.84 4.84
C GLU A 158 -7.73 -16.56 5.63
N TYR A 159 -6.62 -15.86 5.36
CA TYR A 159 -6.31 -14.59 5.99
C TYR A 159 -7.46 -13.58 5.82
N ARG A 160 -7.97 -13.44 4.59
CA ARG A 160 -9.13 -12.60 4.27
C ARG A 160 -10.37 -12.95 5.09
N ARG A 161 -10.69 -14.23 5.27
CA ARG A 161 -11.86 -14.66 6.05
C ARG A 161 -11.77 -14.25 7.52
N HIS A 162 -10.57 -14.10 8.04
CA HIS A 162 -10.31 -13.75 9.44
C HIS A 162 -10.06 -12.26 9.67
N PHE A 163 -9.89 -11.44 8.62
CA PHE A 163 -9.50 -10.03 8.76
C PHE A 163 -10.51 -9.17 9.55
N HIS A 164 -11.81 -9.54 9.58
CA HIS A 164 -12.86 -8.82 10.32
C HIS A 164 -13.40 -9.57 11.55
N ARG A 165 -12.80 -10.71 11.91
CA ARG A 165 -13.12 -11.43 13.15
C ARG A 165 -12.21 -10.95 14.27
#